data_AF-A0A924Y0H3-F1
#
_entry.id   AF-A0A924Y0H3-F1
#
_cell.length_a   1.000
_cell.length_b   1.000
_cell.length_c   1.000
_cell.angle_alpha   90.00
_cell.angle_beta   90.00
_cell.angle_gamma   90.00
#
_symmetry.space_group_name_H-M   'P 1'
#
loop_
_entity.id
_entity.type
_entity.pdbx_description
1 polymer ?
#
loop_
_entity_poly.entity_id
_entity_poly.type
_entity_poly.pdbx_seq_one_letter_code
_entity_poly.pdbx_strand_id
1 'polypeptide(L)'
;MNPEDLPDYLKILGKQIGNRVNATFGESDKTKKNGDRDAQQNSDSGGRIRMNANGYSEFEPDWEELDKRADQIVGGYSMVMAAGNVLPLPFDAMMVTATFAKMTTELAGVYQVIVSTKRARQIGWAISTATGSVLGLTFAASSLAKWIPGGYFAGVAVQASVIGAICWAAGDALKQYFKACRQGIEPDINSLRDSFAKTLRIKLANVTATAEKATGLKMPTMEAPKVTPPSQPTPATSVTPPSAAPPAEPVAISDALDQIASLHELYRAGALSKEEYEKKKTELLKRI
;
A
#
# COMPACT_ATOMS: atom_id res chain seq x y z
N MET A 1 10.39 -21.98 9.23
CA MET A 1 10.29 -21.56 10.64
C MET A 1 8.93 -22.03 11.12
N ASN A 2 8.88 -23.00 12.03
CA ASN A 2 7.61 -23.54 12.50
C ASN A 2 6.94 -22.51 13.43
N PRO A 3 5.61 -22.32 13.37
CA PRO A 3 4.90 -21.35 14.20
C PRO A 3 5.03 -21.64 15.71
N GLU A 4 5.37 -22.88 16.07
CA GLU A 4 5.66 -23.34 17.42
C GLU A 4 6.92 -22.67 18.01
N ASP A 5 7.94 -22.41 17.18
CA ASP A 5 9.26 -21.89 17.58
C ASP A 5 9.31 -20.36 17.76
N LEU A 6 8.16 -19.69 17.68
CA LEU A 6 8.10 -18.25 17.95
C LEU A 6 8.27 -17.99 19.45
N PRO A 7 9.18 -17.09 19.85
CA PRO A 7 9.29 -16.61 21.22
C PRO A 7 7.94 -16.17 21.80
N ASP A 8 7.67 -16.51 23.06
CA ASP A 8 6.36 -16.27 23.71
C ASP A 8 5.91 -14.81 23.66
N TYR A 9 6.84 -13.85 23.65
CA TYR A 9 6.51 -12.44 23.51
C TYR A 9 5.87 -12.10 22.16
N LEU A 10 6.24 -12.77 21.07
CA LEU A 10 5.61 -12.58 19.75
C LEU A 10 4.22 -13.22 19.69
N LYS A 11 4.00 -14.33 20.40
CA LYS A 11 2.66 -14.95 20.54
C LYS A 11 1.71 -14.03 21.30
N ILE A 12 2.17 -13.41 22.38
CA ILE A 12 1.39 -12.43 23.17
C ILE A 12 1.12 -11.16 22.35
N LEU A 13 2.13 -10.65 21.64
CA LEU A 13 1.98 -9.47 20.77
C LEU A 13 0.97 -9.74 19.64
N GLY A 14 1.05 -10.92 19.00
CA GLY A 14 0.10 -11.36 17.98
C GLY A 14 -1.33 -11.44 18.50
N LYS A 15 -1.55 -11.97 19.72
CA LYS A 15 -2.86 -11.98 20.37
C LYS A 15 -3.39 -10.57 20.68
N GLN A 16 -2.54 -9.67 21.18
CA GLN A 16 -2.96 -8.30 21.51
C GLN A 16 -3.27 -7.47 20.26
N ILE A 17 -2.44 -7.58 19.21
CA ILE A 17 -2.69 -6.93 17.92
C ILE A 17 -3.95 -7.52 17.29
N GLY A 18 -4.12 -8.84 17.28
CA GLY A 18 -5.31 -9.51 16.77
C GLY A 18 -6.59 -9.03 17.47
N ASN A 19 -6.60 -8.95 18.79
CA ASN A 19 -7.75 -8.47 19.55
C ASN A 19 -8.07 -7.00 19.29
N ARG A 20 -7.06 -6.14 19.12
CA ARG A 20 -7.25 -4.71 18.84
C ARG A 20 -7.68 -4.43 17.41
N VAL A 21 -7.07 -5.10 16.43
CA VAL A 21 -7.51 -5.08 15.02
C VAL A 21 -8.96 -5.54 14.96
N ASN A 22 -9.29 -6.66 15.59
CA ASN A 22 -10.66 -7.16 15.61
C ASN A 22 -11.63 -6.22 16.36
N ALA A 23 -11.18 -5.45 17.35
CA ALA A 23 -11.99 -4.42 17.99
C ALA A 23 -12.22 -3.21 17.05
N THR A 24 -11.17 -2.68 16.42
CA THR A 24 -11.26 -1.52 15.52
C THR A 24 -12.06 -1.82 14.25
N PHE A 25 -11.97 -3.04 13.72
CA PHE A 25 -12.69 -3.44 12.52
C PHE A 25 -14.03 -4.13 12.80
N GLY A 26 -14.16 -4.85 13.93
CA GLY A 26 -15.40 -5.53 14.32
C GLY A 26 -16.50 -4.60 14.80
N GLU A 27 -16.18 -3.35 15.18
CA GLU A 27 -17.20 -2.37 15.57
C GLU A 27 -18.03 -1.86 14.39
N SER A 28 -17.48 -1.90 13.16
CA SER A 28 -18.26 -1.62 11.93
C SER A 28 -19.24 -2.75 11.55
N ASP A 29 -19.03 -3.96 12.10
CA ASP A 29 -19.86 -5.14 11.80
C ASP A 29 -21.07 -5.26 12.77
N LYS A 30 -20.95 -4.71 13.99
CA LYS A 30 -22.04 -4.72 14.98
C LYS A 30 -23.23 -3.83 14.59
N THR A 31 -23.00 -2.78 13.82
CA THR A 31 -24.08 -1.91 13.29
C THR A 31 -24.88 -2.60 12.17
N LYS A 32 -24.31 -3.59 11.47
CA LYS A 32 -25.05 -4.44 10.52
C LYS A 32 -25.78 -5.59 11.22
N LYS A 33 -25.20 -6.16 12.27
CA LYS A 33 -25.73 -7.35 12.96
C LYS A 33 -27.09 -7.16 13.65
N ASN A 34 -27.51 -5.92 13.92
CA ASN A 34 -28.86 -5.63 14.42
C ASN A 34 -29.91 -5.51 13.29
N GLY A 35 -29.51 -5.35 12.03
CA GLY A 35 -30.41 -5.45 10.87
C GLY A 35 -30.55 -6.87 10.32
N ASP A 36 -29.55 -7.74 10.56
CA ASP A 36 -29.50 -9.08 9.98
C ASP A 36 -30.26 -10.16 10.77
N ARG A 37 -30.65 -9.92 12.03
CA ARG A 37 -31.44 -10.91 12.79
C ARG A 37 -32.83 -11.15 12.18
N ASP A 38 -33.38 -10.19 11.45
CA ASP A 38 -34.64 -10.34 10.74
C ASP A 38 -34.47 -10.94 9.33
N ALA A 39 -33.23 -11.07 8.84
CA ALA A 39 -32.91 -11.65 7.54
C ALA A 39 -32.44 -13.11 7.61
N GLN A 40 -32.10 -13.62 8.79
CA GLN A 40 -31.40 -14.90 8.97
C GLN A 40 -32.31 -16.14 9.07
N GLN A 41 -33.61 -16.01 8.80
CA GLN A 41 -34.52 -17.16 8.69
C GLN A 41 -34.74 -17.65 7.24
N ASN A 42 -33.94 -17.17 6.27
CA ASN A 42 -34.17 -17.49 4.85
C ASN A 42 -32.88 -17.70 4.04
N SER A 43 -31.92 -18.41 4.63
CA SER A 43 -30.66 -18.79 3.97
C SER A 43 -30.49 -20.31 3.96
N ASP A 44 -31.31 -20.97 3.15
CA ASP A 44 -30.93 -22.26 2.57
C ASP A 44 -30.06 -22.00 1.33
N SER A 45 -29.08 -22.86 1.15
CA SER A 45 -27.88 -22.64 0.35
C SER A 45 -28.14 -22.83 -1.14
N GLY A 46 -27.87 -21.80 -1.93
CA GLY A 46 -27.88 -21.87 -3.39
C GLY A 46 -28.00 -20.47 -3.96
N GLY A 47 -27.07 -20.06 -4.83
CA GLY A 47 -27.07 -18.75 -5.45
C GLY A 47 -28.49 -18.35 -5.88
N ARG A 48 -28.94 -17.18 -5.43
CA ARG A 48 -30.27 -16.68 -5.78
C ARG A 48 -30.30 -16.45 -7.28
N ILE A 49 -30.88 -17.40 -8.02
CA ILE A 49 -31.27 -17.18 -9.40
C ILE A 49 -32.42 -16.17 -9.36
N ARG A 50 -32.09 -14.88 -9.41
CA ARG A 50 -33.09 -13.86 -9.74
C ARG A 50 -33.44 -14.07 -11.21
N MET A 51 -34.56 -14.75 -11.46
CA MET A 51 -35.17 -14.76 -12.79
C MET A 51 -35.56 -13.32 -13.12
N ASN A 52 -34.86 -12.71 -14.09
CA ASN A 52 -35.33 -11.45 -14.66
C ASN A 52 -36.56 -11.74 -15.54
N ALA A 53 -37.34 -10.70 -15.86
CA ALA A 53 -38.59 -10.81 -16.62
C ALA A 53 -38.44 -11.42 -18.03
N ASN A 54 -37.21 -11.55 -18.53
CA ASN A 54 -36.88 -12.07 -19.85
C ASN A 54 -36.46 -13.55 -19.82
N GLY A 55 -36.52 -14.24 -18.67
CA GLY A 55 -36.27 -15.69 -18.56
C GLY A 55 -34.82 -16.13 -18.74
N TYR A 56 -33.88 -15.20 -18.92
CA TYR A 56 -32.45 -15.49 -18.86
C TYR A 56 -31.99 -15.40 -17.41
N SER A 57 -31.32 -16.45 -16.92
CA SER A 57 -30.50 -16.39 -15.72
C SER A 57 -29.29 -15.51 -16.03
N GLU A 58 -29.45 -14.20 -15.91
CA GLU A 58 -28.34 -13.27 -15.92
C GLU A 58 -27.46 -13.65 -14.73
N PHE A 59 -26.28 -14.21 -15.03
CA PHE A 59 -25.28 -14.59 -14.05
C PHE A 59 -24.66 -13.31 -13.49
N GLU A 60 -25.45 -12.57 -12.72
CA GLU A 60 -24.99 -11.41 -12.01
C GLU A 60 -24.10 -11.93 -10.87
N PRO A 61 -22.79 -11.65 -10.88
CA PRO A 61 -21.93 -12.05 -9.78
C PRO A 61 -22.48 -11.50 -8.47
N ASP A 62 -22.51 -12.35 -7.45
CA ASP A 62 -22.76 -11.89 -6.09
C ASP A 62 -21.59 -11.02 -5.63
N TRP A 63 -21.68 -9.73 -5.91
CA TRP A 63 -20.66 -8.75 -5.55
C TRP A 63 -20.41 -8.70 -4.05
N GLU A 64 -21.41 -9.03 -3.23
CA GLU A 64 -21.27 -9.05 -1.77
C GLU A 64 -20.41 -10.23 -1.34
N GLU A 65 -20.62 -11.41 -1.93
CA GLU A 65 -19.77 -12.57 -1.65
C GLU A 65 -18.32 -12.32 -2.08
N LEU A 66 -18.12 -11.75 -3.29
CA LEU A 66 -16.79 -11.42 -3.79
C LEU A 66 -16.10 -10.39 -2.90
N ASP A 67 -16.81 -9.33 -2.49
CA ASP A 67 -16.27 -8.31 -1.59
C ASP A 67 -15.91 -8.88 -0.22
N LYS A 68 -16.74 -9.78 0.33
CA LYS A 68 -16.45 -10.45 1.61
C LYS A 68 -15.18 -11.29 1.54
N ARG A 69 -14.96 -12.02 0.45
CA ARG A 69 -13.73 -12.79 0.22
C ARG A 69 -12.52 -11.86 0.04
N ALA A 70 -12.69 -10.78 -0.71
CA ALA A 70 -11.66 -9.75 -0.87
C ALA A 70 -11.26 -9.11 0.47
N ASP A 71 -12.23 -8.81 1.33
CA ASP A 71 -11.99 -8.22 2.65
C ASP A 71 -11.21 -9.17 3.58
N GLN A 72 -11.46 -10.48 3.49
CA GLN A 72 -10.66 -11.48 4.23
C GLN A 72 -9.20 -11.49 3.81
N ILE A 73 -8.93 -11.40 2.50
CA ILE A 73 -7.57 -11.32 1.95
C ILE A 73 -6.89 -10.02 2.42
N VAL A 74 -7.57 -8.88 2.28
CA VAL A 74 -7.06 -7.57 2.71
C VAL A 74 -6.78 -7.55 4.21
N GLY A 75 -7.65 -8.15 5.02
CA GLY A 75 -7.46 -8.31 6.46
C GLY A 75 -6.21 -9.13 6.80
N GLY A 76 -6.00 -10.25 6.09
CA GLY A 76 -4.81 -11.09 6.24
C GLY A 76 -3.52 -10.33 5.94
N TYR A 77 -3.47 -9.62 4.81
CA TYR A 77 -2.30 -8.81 4.43
C TYR A 77 -2.09 -7.61 5.36
N SER A 78 -3.15 -7.00 5.86
CA SER A 78 -3.06 -5.92 6.85
C SER A 78 -2.37 -6.41 8.14
N MET A 79 -2.71 -7.62 8.60
CA MET A 79 -2.10 -8.23 9.77
C MET A 79 -0.62 -8.58 9.52
N VAL A 80 -0.30 -9.15 8.34
CA VAL A 80 1.09 -9.46 7.96
C VAL A 80 1.94 -8.19 7.88
N MET A 81 1.43 -7.12 7.27
CA MET A 81 2.12 -5.84 7.16
C MET A 81 2.29 -5.16 8.52
N ALA A 82 1.28 -5.24 9.39
CA ALA A 82 1.37 -4.74 10.76
C ALA A 82 2.45 -5.49 11.56
N ALA A 83 2.58 -6.80 11.37
CA ALA A 83 3.63 -7.61 11.98
C ALA A 83 5.01 -7.37 11.35
N GLY A 84 5.07 -7.05 10.06
CA GLY A 84 6.29 -6.89 9.27
C GLY A 84 7.05 -5.56 9.49
N ASN A 85 6.48 -4.60 10.22
CA ASN A 85 7.04 -3.25 10.39
C ASN A 85 8.22 -3.16 11.39
N VAL A 86 9.04 -4.22 11.43
CA VAL A 86 10.27 -4.35 12.23
C VAL A 86 11.52 -4.28 11.33
N LEU A 87 11.36 -4.19 10.00
CA LEU A 87 12.47 -4.28 9.05
C LEU A 87 13.19 -2.92 8.80
N PRO A 88 14.51 -2.93 8.53
CA PRO A 88 15.25 -1.74 8.14
C PRO A 88 14.76 -1.12 6.82
N LEU A 89 14.84 0.21 6.73
CA LEU A 89 14.26 1.06 5.67
C LEU A 89 14.55 0.68 4.19
N PRO A 90 15.65 0.05 3.76
CA PRO A 90 15.78 -0.37 2.36
C PRO A 90 14.97 -1.63 2.02
N PHE A 91 14.80 -2.56 2.98
CA PHE A 91 14.05 -3.80 2.77
C PHE A 91 12.54 -3.58 2.80
N ASP A 92 12.10 -2.51 3.45
CA ASP A 92 10.69 -2.19 3.66
C ASP A 92 9.98 -1.89 2.34
N ALA A 93 10.54 -1.05 1.46
CA ALA A 93 9.88 -0.70 0.19
C ALA A 93 9.69 -1.91 -0.76
N MET A 94 10.68 -2.81 -0.83
CA MET A 94 10.58 -4.03 -1.63
C MET A 94 9.56 -4.99 -1.04
N MET A 95 9.54 -5.16 0.28
CA MET A 95 8.59 -6.02 0.98
C MET A 95 7.16 -5.51 0.83
N VAL A 96 6.95 -4.20 1.00
CA VAL A 96 5.67 -3.51 0.80
C VAL A 96 5.18 -3.69 -0.63
N THR A 97 6.05 -3.46 -1.62
CA THR A 97 5.71 -3.64 -3.04
C THR A 97 5.35 -5.09 -3.35
N ALA A 98 6.14 -6.06 -2.86
CA ALA A 98 5.88 -7.48 -3.06
C ALA A 98 4.58 -7.92 -2.39
N THR A 99 4.29 -7.40 -1.20
CA THR A 99 3.05 -7.65 -0.46
C THR A 99 1.84 -7.13 -1.23
N PHE A 100 1.88 -5.89 -1.72
CA PHE A 100 0.80 -5.35 -2.54
C PHE A 100 0.66 -6.07 -3.88
N ALA A 101 1.76 -6.48 -4.51
CA ALA A 101 1.70 -7.27 -5.73
C ALA A 101 1.02 -8.63 -5.50
N LYS A 102 1.33 -9.32 -4.39
CA LYS A 102 0.71 -10.59 -4.04
C LYS A 102 -0.77 -10.44 -3.67
N MET A 103 -1.11 -9.43 -2.88
CA MET A 103 -2.50 -9.06 -2.58
C MET A 103 -3.29 -8.77 -3.87
N THR A 104 -2.68 -8.05 -4.82
CA THR A 104 -3.26 -7.78 -6.15
C THR A 104 -3.56 -9.06 -6.90
N THR A 105 -2.65 -10.05 -6.91
CA THR A 105 -2.88 -11.33 -7.60
C THR A 105 -3.97 -12.18 -6.95
N GLU A 106 -4.06 -12.20 -5.62
CA GLU A 106 -5.12 -12.94 -4.92
C GLU A 106 -6.49 -12.30 -5.13
N LEU A 107 -6.57 -10.96 -5.05
CA LEU A 107 -7.81 -10.22 -5.36
C LEU A 107 -8.23 -10.41 -6.82
N ALA A 108 -7.28 -10.39 -7.76
CA ALA A 108 -7.55 -10.68 -9.16
C ALA A 108 -8.19 -12.07 -9.34
N GLY A 109 -7.71 -13.07 -8.59
CA GLY A 109 -8.30 -14.41 -8.54
C GLY A 109 -9.74 -14.42 -8.02
N VAL A 110 -10.04 -13.65 -6.96
CA VAL A 110 -11.41 -13.52 -6.43
C VAL A 110 -12.36 -12.92 -7.47
N TYR A 111 -11.96 -11.83 -8.12
CA TYR A 111 -12.79 -11.18 -9.14
C TYR A 111 -12.73 -11.85 -10.52
N GLN A 112 -11.96 -12.94 -10.67
CA GLN A 112 -11.74 -13.67 -11.92
C GLN A 112 -11.14 -12.79 -13.05
N VAL A 113 -10.35 -11.80 -12.68
CA VAL A 113 -9.63 -10.93 -13.63
C VAL A 113 -8.24 -11.49 -13.87
N ILE A 114 -7.87 -11.72 -15.14
CA ILE A 114 -6.54 -12.21 -15.48
C ILE A 114 -5.55 -11.04 -15.39
N VAL A 115 -4.61 -11.12 -14.46
CA VAL A 115 -3.56 -10.09 -14.27
C VAL A 115 -2.20 -10.75 -14.45
N SER A 116 -1.39 -10.20 -15.34
CA SER A 116 0.00 -10.66 -15.50
C SER A 116 0.84 -10.28 -14.28
N THR A 117 1.85 -11.08 -13.94
CA THR A 117 2.78 -10.78 -12.84
C THR A 117 3.45 -9.42 -12.99
N LYS A 118 3.72 -8.99 -14.23
CA LYS A 118 4.27 -7.67 -14.53
C LYS A 118 3.30 -6.56 -14.15
N ARG A 119 2.02 -6.69 -14.51
CA ARG A 119 0.96 -5.73 -14.15
C ARG A 119 0.70 -5.69 -12.65
N ALA A 120 0.67 -6.84 -11.98
CA ALA A 120 0.53 -6.89 -10.53
C ALA A 120 1.67 -6.15 -9.80
N ARG A 121 2.92 -6.28 -10.28
CA ARG A 121 4.06 -5.51 -9.77
C ARG A 121 3.93 -4.02 -10.04
N GLN A 122 3.47 -3.61 -11.24
CA GLN A 122 3.24 -2.21 -11.57
C GLN A 122 2.16 -1.58 -10.67
N ILE A 123 1.07 -2.31 -10.44
CA ILE A 123 0.01 -1.90 -9.50
C ILE A 123 0.56 -1.80 -8.07
N GLY A 124 1.30 -2.80 -7.60
CA GLY A 124 1.93 -2.79 -6.29
C GLY A 124 2.90 -1.61 -6.11
N TRP A 125 3.70 -1.32 -7.15
CA TRP A 125 4.59 -0.16 -7.18
C TRP A 125 3.81 1.16 -7.11
N ALA A 126 2.77 1.30 -7.93
CA ALA A 126 1.92 2.49 -7.96
C ALA A 126 1.28 2.80 -6.60
N ILE A 127 0.76 1.77 -5.91
CA ILE A 127 0.21 1.90 -4.54
C ILE A 127 1.33 2.26 -3.56
N SER A 128 2.49 1.64 -3.66
CA SER A 128 3.64 1.91 -2.77
C SER A 128 4.14 3.34 -2.93
N THR A 129 4.32 3.82 -4.17
CA THR A 129 4.71 5.21 -4.44
C THR A 129 3.64 6.20 -3.98
N ALA A 130 2.35 5.90 -4.18
CA ALA A 130 1.26 6.74 -3.68
C ALA A 130 1.20 6.74 -2.14
N THR A 131 1.54 5.63 -1.50
CA THR A 131 1.69 5.56 -0.04
C THR A 131 2.81 6.49 0.41
N GLY A 132 3.96 6.41 -0.27
CA GLY A 132 5.10 7.29 -0.03
C GLY A 132 4.80 8.77 -0.25
N SER A 133 3.95 9.14 -1.22
CA SER A 133 3.58 10.55 -1.43
C SER A 133 2.61 11.07 -0.36
N VAL A 134 1.71 10.23 0.14
CA VAL A 134 0.78 10.61 1.23
C VAL A 134 1.48 10.62 2.60
N LEU A 135 2.42 9.69 2.83
CA LEU A 135 3.13 9.55 4.11
C LEU A 135 4.50 10.23 4.16
N GLY A 136 5.09 10.62 3.03
CA GLY A 136 6.39 11.28 3.00
C GLY A 136 6.39 12.60 3.79
N LEU A 137 5.25 13.27 3.84
CA LEU A 137 5.03 14.44 4.71
C LEU A 137 4.88 14.06 6.19
N THR A 138 4.37 12.87 6.53
CA THR A 138 4.09 12.47 7.91
C THR A 138 5.30 11.89 8.63
N PHE A 139 6.14 11.13 7.92
CA PHE A 139 7.36 10.56 8.51
C PHE A 139 8.38 11.64 8.86
N ALA A 140 8.43 12.72 8.08
CA ALA A 140 9.23 13.90 8.41
C ALA A 140 8.80 14.51 9.76
N ALA A 141 7.48 14.58 10.03
CA ALA A 141 6.96 15.08 11.31
C ALA A 141 7.13 14.08 12.48
N SER A 142 7.04 12.77 12.20
CA SER A 142 7.04 11.71 13.23
C SER A 142 8.42 11.37 13.79
N SER A 143 9.49 11.78 13.11
CA SER A 143 10.87 11.54 13.56
C SER A 143 11.20 12.25 14.88
N LEU A 144 10.43 13.28 15.26
CA LEU A 144 10.51 13.96 16.56
C LEU A 144 9.97 13.11 17.73
N ALA A 145 9.06 12.16 17.48
CA ALA A 145 8.46 11.34 18.54
C ALA A 145 9.42 10.25 19.08
N LYS A 146 10.48 9.91 18.34
CA LYS A 146 11.50 8.94 18.75
C LYS A 146 12.37 9.41 19.92
N TRP A 147 12.29 10.68 20.30
CA TRP A 147 13.08 11.27 21.39
C TRP A 147 12.38 11.26 22.76
N ILE A 148 11.18 10.69 22.88
CA ILE A 148 10.45 10.62 24.15
C ILE A 148 10.73 9.26 24.84
N PRO A 149 11.46 9.24 25.98
CA PRO A 149 11.66 8.00 26.76
C PRO A 149 10.31 7.50 27.29
N GLY A 150 9.94 6.26 26.97
CA GLY A 150 8.63 5.66 27.32
C GLY A 150 7.55 5.77 26.22
N GLY A 151 7.78 6.52 25.14
CA GLY A 151 6.82 6.68 24.03
C GLY A 151 6.76 5.51 23.03
N TYR A 152 7.65 4.53 23.14
CA TYR A 152 7.79 3.44 22.16
C TYR A 152 6.50 2.61 21.99
N PHE A 153 5.86 2.20 23.09
CA PHE A 153 4.63 1.39 23.02
C PHE A 153 3.43 2.15 22.47
N ALA A 154 3.32 3.45 22.78
CA ALA A 154 2.28 4.31 22.20
C ALA A 154 2.51 4.49 20.69
N GLY A 155 3.76 4.67 20.27
CA GLY A 155 4.15 4.77 18.86
C GLY A 155 3.79 3.52 18.06
N VAL A 156 4.08 2.33 18.60
CA VAL A 156 3.76 1.04 17.95
C VAL A 156 2.25 0.88 17.72
N ALA A 157 1.41 1.26 18.69
CA ALA A 157 -0.04 1.14 18.56
C ALA A 157 -0.62 2.08 17.48
N VAL A 158 -0.13 3.32 17.40
CA VAL A 158 -0.53 4.27 16.36
C VAL A 158 -0.06 3.78 14.99
N GLN A 159 1.18 3.28 14.89
CA GLN A 159 1.76 2.77 13.66
C GLN A 159 0.98 1.58 13.11
N ALA A 160 0.56 0.63 13.96
CA ALA A 160 -0.28 -0.50 13.54
C ALA A 160 -1.61 -0.06 12.91
N SER A 161 -2.24 0.98 13.48
CA SER A 161 -3.50 1.54 12.97
C SER A 161 -3.30 2.22 11.61
N VAL A 162 -2.19 2.93 11.44
CA VAL A 162 -1.80 3.57 10.17
C VAL A 162 -1.55 2.53 9.08
N ILE A 163 -0.80 1.46 9.37
CA ILE A 163 -0.56 0.37 8.42
C ILE A 163 -1.88 -0.30 8.02
N GLY A 164 -2.74 -0.58 9.00
CA GLY A 164 -4.08 -1.13 8.75
C GLY A 164 -4.89 -0.24 7.81
N ALA A 165 -4.87 1.08 8.01
CA ALA A 165 -5.54 2.02 7.11
C ALA A 165 -4.96 2.02 5.69
N ILE A 166 -3.64 1.90 5.54
CA ILE A 166 -2.97 1.81 4.24
C ILE A 166 -3.39 0.54 3.50
N CYS A 167 -3.28 -0.62 4.14
CA CYS A 167 -3.65 -1.89 3.52
C CYS A 167 -5.14 -1.93 3.17
N TRP A 168 -6.01 -1.42 4.05
CA TRP A 168 -7.44 -1.37 3.78
C TRP A 168 -7.76 -0.44 2.61
N ALA A 169 -7.15 0.75 2.55
CA ALA A 169 -7.33 1.67 1.43
C ALA A 169 -6.82 1.08 0.11
N ALA A 170 -5.70 0.36 0.13
CA ALA A 170 -5.16 -0.35 -1.03
C ALA A 170 -6.11 -1.46 -1.49
N GLY A 171 -6.63 -2.25 -0.55
CA GLY A 171 -7.64 -3.26 -0.81
C GLY A 171 -8.89 -2.68 -1.47
N ASP A 172 -9.43 -1.60 -0.92
CA ASP A 172 -10.64 -0.96 -1.46
C ASP A 172 -10.43 -0.41 -2.88
N ALA A 173 -9.29 0.24 -3.14
CA ALA A 173 -8.94 0.71 -4.47
C ALA A 173 -8.78 -0.45 -5.47
N LEU A 174 -8.18 -1.56 -5.05
CA LEU A 174 -8.04 -2.77 -5.88
C LEU A 174 -9.40 -3.45 -6.16
N LYS A 175 -10.31 -3.51 -5.17
CA LYS A 175 -11.67 -4.02 -5.38
C LYS A 175 -12.39 -3.20 -6.45
N GLN A 176 -12.37 -1.88 -6.34
CA GLN A 176 -12.97 -0.99 -7.35
C GLN A 176 -12.34 -1.17 -8.72
N TYR A 177 -11.01 -1.29 -8.79
CA TYR A 177 -10.26 -1.56 -10.01
C TYR A 177 -10.69 -2.87 -10.68
N PHE A 178 -10.77 -3.97 -9.93
CA PHE A 178 -11.14 -5.27 -10.49
C PHE A 178 -12.61 -5.38 -10.87
N LYS A 179 -13.50 -4.70 -10.14
CA LYS A 179 -14.91 -4.55 -10.54
C LYS A 179 -15.02 -3.86 -11.90
N ALA A 180 -14.30 -2.76 -12.10
CA ALA A 180 -14.28 -2.06 -13.38
C ALA A 180 -13.70 -2.94 -14.51
N CYS A 181 -12.58 -3.63 -14.27
CA CYS A 181 -12.00 -4.58 -15.24
C CYS A 181 -13.00 -5.65 -15.66
N ARG A 182 -13.76 -6.19 -14.71
CA ARG A 182 -14.78 -7.22 -14.97
C ARG A 182 -15.99 -6.68 -15.74
N GLN A 183 -16.28 -5.38 -15.63
CA GLN A 183 -17.28 -4.68 -16.44
C GLN A 183 -16.78 -4.31 -17.85
N GLY A 184 -15.55 -4.71 -18.21
CA GLY A 184 -14.93 -4.39 -19.50
C GLY A 184 -14.35 -2.97 -19.58
N ILE A 185 -14.33 -2.25 -18.46
CA ILE A 185 -13.66 -0.95 -18.35
C ILE A 185 -12.25 -1.22 -17.87
N GLU A 186 -11.23 -0.78 -18.60
CA GLU A 186 -9.84 -0.91 -18.16
C GLU A 186 -9.38 0.38 -17.46
N PRO A 187 -9.49 0.47 -16.12
CA PRO A 187 -9.04 1.65 -15.38
C PRO A 187 -7.52 1.85 -15.52
N ASP A 188 -7.14 3.10 -15.76
CA ASP A 188 -5.75 3.53 -15.80
C ASP A 188 -5.10 3.41 -14.42
N ILE A 189 -3.79 3.14 -14.39
CA ILE A 189 -3.00 3.04 -13.16
C ILE A 189 -3.03 4.36 -12.38
N ASN A 190 -3.11 5.51 -13.04
CA ASN A 190 -3.22 6.78 -12.33
C ASN A 190 -4.57 6.93 -11.61
N SER A 191 -5.66 6.47 -12.23
CA SER A 191 -6.98 6.46 -11.59
C SER A 191 -7.00 5.58 -10.33
N LEU A 192 -6.28 4.44 -10.35
CA LEU A 192 -6.09 3.60 -9.18
C LEU A 192 -5.33 4.34 -8.07
N ARG A 193 -4.24 5.03 -8.43
CA ARG A 193 -3.43 5.81 -7.47
C ARG A 193 -4.24 6.93 -6.83
N ASP A 194 -5.06 7.62 -7.61
CA ASP A 194 -5.91 8.71 -7.13
C ASP A 194 -7.00 8.20 -6.18
N SER A 195 -7.71 7.13 -6.57
CA SER A 195 -8.70 6.47 -5.72
C SER A 195 -8.07 5.98 -4.41
N PHE A 196 -6.91 5.33 -4.49
CA PHE A 196 -6.15 4.92 -3.32
C PHE A 196 -5.77 6.10 -2.43
N ALA A 197 -5.17 7.15 -2.99
CA ALA A 197 -4.70 8.30 -2.23
C ALA A 197 -5.88 9.07 -1.60
N LYS A 198 -7.06 9.08 -2.24
CA LYS A 198 -8.29 9.65 -1.68
C LYS A 198 -8.79 8.84 -0.49
N THR A 199 -8.95 7.52 -0.65
CA THR A 199 -9.39 6.63 0.43
C THR A 199 -8.40 6.62 1.59
N LEU A 200 -7.10 6.63 1.29
CA LEU A 200 -6.04 6.66 2.29
C LEU A 200 -6.12 7.94 3.14
N ARG A 201 -6.27 9.11 2.53
CA ARG A 201 -6.41 10.39 3.28
C ARG A 201 -7.61 10.37 4.22
N ILE A 202 -8.76 9.89 3.75
CA ILE A 202 -9.99 9.80 4.57
C ILE A 202 -9.76 8.87 5.76
N LYS A 203 -9.17 7.69 5.52
CA LYS A 203 -8.90 6.71 6.58
C LYS A 203 -7.84 7.20 7.56
N LEU A 204 -6.78 7.83 7.08
CA LEU A 204 -5.74 8.41 7.94
C LEU A 204 -6.31 9.51 8.83
N ALA A 205 -7.15 10.41 8.30
CA ALA A 205 -7.81 11.44 9.10
C ALA A 205 -8.64 10.85 10.25
N ASN A 206 -9.36 9.75 9.99
CA ASN A 206 -10.12 9.05 11.02
C ASN A 206 -9.21 8.38 12.07
N VAL A 207 -8.10 7.78 11.63
CA VAL A 207 -7.11 7.16 12.52
C VAL A 207 -6.41 8.21 13.38
N THR A 208 -6.02 9.36 12.82
CA THR A 208 -5.40 10.45 13.57
C THR A 208 -6.37 11.03 14.58
N ALA A 209 -7.63 11.29 14.20
CA ALA A 209 -8.64 11.78 15.12
C ALA A 209 -8.92 10.78 16.28
N THR A 210 -8.88 9.48 15.99
CA THR A 210 -9.05 8.44 17.01
C THR A 210 -7.83 8.36 17.93
N ALA A 211 -6.63 8.47 17.38
CA ALA A 211 -5.39 8.47 18.15
C ALA A 211 -5.29 9.70 19.06
N GLU A 212 -5.69 10.89 18.59
CA GLU A 212 -5.73 12.11 19.39
C GLU A 212 -6.70 11.97 20.56
N LYS A 213 -7.91 11.44 20.32
CA LYS A 213 -8.89 11.18 21.39
C LYS A 213 -8.38 10.17 22.42
N ALA A 214 -7.68 9.13 21.98
CA ALA A 214 -7.21 8.06 22.86
C ALA A 214 -5.95 8.45 23.66
N THR A 215 -5.08 9.29 23.11
CA THR A 215 -3.78 9.62 23.72
C THR A 215 -3.73 11.01 24.34
N GLY A 216 -4.70 11.89 24.03
CA GLY A 216 -4.69 13.30 24.46
C GLY A 216 -3.57 14.13 23.81
N LEU A 217 -2.71 13.52 23.00
CA LEU A 217 -1.68 14.18 22.21
C LEU A 217 -2.28 14.61 20.89
N LYS A 218 -2.40 15.94 20.71
CA LYS A 218 -2.74 16.53 19.42
C LYS A 218 -1.63 16.20 18.43
N MET A 219 -1.92 15.32 17.48
CA MET A 219 -0.97 15.02 16.42
C MET A 219 -0.95 16.23 15.48
N PRO A 220 0.17 16.53 14.82
CA PRO A 220 0.20 17.57 13.80
C PRO A 220 -0.86 17.24 12.75
N THR A 221 -1.95 18.02 12.77
CA THR A 221 -3.05 17.88 11.83
C THR A 221 -2.49 18.07 10.43
N MET A 222 -2.70 17.08 9.58
CA MET A 222 -2.37 17.13 8.16
C MET A 222 -3.18 18.24 7.49
N GLU A 223 -2.66 19.46 7.46
CA GLU A 223 -3.17 20.45 6.53
C GLU A 223 -2.69 20.03 5.14
N ALA A 224 -3.63 19.51 4.34
CA ALA A 224 -3.33 19.04 3.00
C ALA A 224 -2.76 20.21 2.18
N PRO A 225 -1.53 20.12 1.65
CA PRO A 225 -1.09 21.08 0.67
C PRO A 225 -2.06 20.97 -0.51
N LYS A 226 -2.62 22.13 -0.90
CA LYS A 226 -3.48 22.28 -2.07
C LYS A 226 -2.80 21.55 -3.22
N VAL A 227 -3.37 20.41 -3.62
CA VAL A 227 -2.79 19.54 -4.65
C VAL A 227 -2.79 20.34 -5.94
N THR A 228 -1.65 20.94 -6.28
CA THR A 228 -1.38 21.32 -7.65
C THR A 228 -1.35 20.00 -8.43
N PRO A 229 -2.23 19.80 -9.42
CA PRO A 229 -2.26 18.56 -10.20
C PRO A 229 -0.85 18.28 -10.74
N PRO A 230 -0.44 17.00 -10.87
CA PRO A 230 0.86 16.67 -11.42
C PRO A 230 0.97 17.30 -12.80
N SER A 231 1.80 18.33 -12.91
CA SER A 231 2.21 18.88 -14.19
C SER A 231 2.68 17.71 -15.04
N GLN A 232 2.11 17.60 -16.23
CA GLN A 232 2.65 16.76 -17.30
C GLN A 232 4.18 16.97 -17.37
N PRO A 233 4.95 15.94 -17.79
CA PRO A 233 6.38 16.13 -18.02
C PRO A 233 6.58 17.14 -19.14
N THR A 234 6.80 18.41 -18.77
CA THR A 234 7.26 19.45 -19.68
C THR A 234 8.72 19.15 -20.05
N PRO A 235 9.11 19.18 -21.32
CA PRO A 235 10.49 18.99 -21.75
C PRO A 235 11.41 20.01 -21.06
N ALA A 236 12.55 19.53 -20.59
CA ALA A 236 13.52 20.26 -19.80
C ALA A 236 14.03 21.51 -20.53
N THR A 237 13.72 22.69 -19.99
CA THR A 237 14.50 23.90 -20.23
C THR A 237 15.79 23.79 -19.42
N SER A 238 16.91 23.88 -20.13
CA SER A 238 18.27 24.02 -19.63
C SER A 238 18.39 25.04 -18.50
N VAL A 239 18.86 24.60 -17.33
CA VAL A 239 19.37 25.50 -16.28
C VAL A 239 20.85 25.19 -16.07
N THR A 240 21.65 26.22 -16.35
CA THR A 240 23.08 26.37 -16.12
C THR A 240 23.41 26.31 -14.61
N PRO A 241 24.60 25.81 -14.21
CA PRO A 241 24.90 25.47 -12.82
C PRO A 241 25.44 26.66 -12.00
N PRO A 242 25.16 26.74 -10.68
CA PRO A 242 26.03 27.45 -9.75
C PRO A 242 27.16 26.53 -9.27
N SER A 243 28.37 26.98 -9.57
CA SER A 243 29.65 26.51 -9.04
C SER A 243 29.70 26.64 -7.51
N ALA A 244 29.88 25.52 -6.81
CA ALA A 244 30.61 25.44 -5.54
C ALA A 244 31.01 23.98 -5.28
N ALA A 245 32.30 23.70 -5.39
CA ALA A 245 32.91 22.40 -5.13
C ALA A 245 32.96 22.06 -3.64
N PRO A 246 32.73 20.78 -3.28
CA PRO A 246 33.45 20.12 -2.20
C PRO A 246 34.51 19.15 -2.77
N PRO A 247 35.58 18.83 -2.01
CA PRO A 247 36.74 18.08 -2.51
C PRO A 247 36.39 16.64 -2.87
N ALA A 248 36.90 16.19 -4.00
CA ALA A 248 36.79 14.82 -4.48
C ALA A 248 37.62 13.88 -3.62
N GLU A 249 36.96 12.95 -2.94
CA GLU A 249 37.61 11.73 -2.46
C GLU A 249 37.71 10.72 -3.61
N PRO A 250 38.84 9.99 -3.75
CA PRO A 250 39.02 8.96 -4.76
C PRO A 250 38.10 7.78 -4.44
N VAL A 251 37.06 7.60 -5.27
CA VAL A 251 36.16 6.45 -5.20
C VAL A 251 36.95 5.22 -5.64
N ALA A 252 36.93 4.16 -4.84
CA ALA A 252 37.63 2.92 -5.15
C ALA A 252 37.07 2.30 -6.44
N ILE A 253 37.96 1.71 -7.26
CA ILE A 253 37.62 1.09 -8.56
C ILE A 253 36.49 0.05 -8.43
N SER A 254 36.38 -0.62 -7.28
CA SER A 254 35.28 -1.55 -6.95
C SER A 254 33.91 -0.90 -7.00
N ASP A 255 33.78 0.30 -6.44
CA ASP A 255 32.50 0.96 -6.25
C ASP A 255 31.95 1.47 -7.59
N ALA A 256 32.84 1.86 -8.51
CA ALA A 256 32.47 2.26 -9.85
C ALA A 256 31.92 1.07 -10.67
N LEU A 257 32.46 -0.14 -10.48
CA LEU A 257 31.97 -1.35 -11.14
C LEU A 257 30.60 -1.78 -10.60
N ASP A 258 30.39 -1.69 -9.28
CA ASP A 258 29.09 -1.98 -8.66
C ASP A 258 28.00 -1.00 -9.11
N GLN A 259 28.36 0.28 -9.30
CA GLN A 259 27.46 1.29 -9.87
C GLN A 259 27.10 1.02 -11.34
N ILE A 260 28.05 0.51 -12.14
CA ILE A 260 27.77 0.09 -13.52
C ILE A 260 26.82 -1.12 -13.55
N ALA A 261 26.97 -2.09 -12.64
CA ALA A 261 26.07 -3.23 -12.54
C ALA A 261 24.64 -2.82 -12.16
N SER A 262 24.49 -1.92 -11.18
CA SER A 262 23.20 -1.35 -10.79
C SER A 262 22.53 -0.57 -11.92
N LEU A 263 23.29 0.23 -12.68
CA LEU A 263 22.79 0.94 -13.86
C LEU A 263 22.23 0.00 -14.93
N HIS A 264 22.87 -1.15 -15.13
CA HIS A 264 22.43 -2.15 -16.10
C HIS A 264 21.13 -2.84 -15.66
N GLU A 265 20.94 -3.10 -14.37
CA GLU A 265 19.67 -3.62 -13.85
C GLU A 265 18.51 -2.63 -14.06
N LEU A 266 18.76 -1.34 -13.81
CA LEU A 266 17.74 -0.30 -14.03
C LEU A 266 17.38 -0.13 -15.51
N TYR A 267 18.37 -0.24 -16.41
CA TYR A 267 18.11 -0.26 -17.86
C TYR A 267 17.25 -1.46 -18.25
N ARG A 268 17.57 -2.67 -17.75
CA ARG A 268 16.80 -3.88 -18.00
C ARG A 268 15.38 -3.83 -17.42
N ALA A 269 15.20 -3.11 -16.30
CA ALA A 269 13.90 -2.86 -15.69
C ALA A 269 13.05 -1.83 -16.47
N GLY A 270 13.61 -1.16 -17.48
CA GLY A 270 12.94 -0.11 -18.25
C GLY A 270 12.77 1.21 -17.47
N ALA A 271 13.51 1.38 -16.37
CA ALA A 271 13.47 2.58 -15.55
C ALA A 271 14.37 3.72 -16.10
N LEU A 272 15.29 3.39 -17.01
CA LEU A 272 16.19 4.32 -17.69
C LEU A 272 16.09 4.16 -19.20
N SER A 273 16.18 5.28 -19.93
CA SER A 273 16.31 5.28 -21.38
C SER A 273 17.72 4.85 -21.81
N LYS A 274 17.87 4.38 -23.05
CA LYS A 274 19.16 3.91 -23.60
C LYS A 274 20.22 5.02 -23.61
N GLU A 275 19.80 6.26 -23.88
CA GLU A 275 20.70 7.42 -23.96
C GLU A 275 21.25 7.82 -22.58
N GLU A 276 20.40 7.77 -21.54
CA GLU A 276 20.80 8.08 -20.17
C GLU A 276 21.73 7.01 -19.58
N TYR A 277 21.52 5.75 -19.95
CA TYR A 277 22.38 4.64 -19.55
C TYR A 277 23.81 4.80 -20.12
N GLU A 278 23.94 5.06 -21.42
CA GLU A 278 25.26 5.23 -22.05
C GLU A 278 26.01 6.47 -21.53
N LYS A 279 25.27 7.56 -21.25
CA LYS A 279 25.85 8.78 -20.67
C LYS A 279 26.42 8.54 -19.27
N LYS A 280 25.67 7.87 -18.38
CA LYS A 280 26.14 7.58 -17.01
C LYS A 280 27.24 6.52 -16.98
N LYS A 281 27.17 5.52 -17.85
CA LYS A 281 28.22 4.50 -17.99
C LYS A 281 29.55 5.12 -18.43
N THR A 282 29.54 6.02 -19.40
CA THR A 282 30.75 6.71 -19.87
C THR A 282 31.32 7.67 -18.83
N GLU A 283 30.47 8.30 -18.02
CA GLU A 283 30.89 9.14 -16.89
C GLU A 283 31.60 8.32 -15.80
N LEU A 284 31.05 7.15 -15.44
CA LEU A 284 31.66 6.25 -14.46
C LEU A 284 32.97 5.63 -14.97
N LEU A 285 33.04 5.26 -16.25
CA LEU A 285 34.26 4.75 -16.87
C LEU A 285 35.39 5.78 -16.94
N LYS A 286 35.07 7.07 -17.08
CA LYS A 286 36.08 8.15 -17.04
C LYS A 286 36.64 8.40 -15.63
N ARG A 287 35.97 7.90 -14.60
CA ARG A 287 36.34 8.07 -13.19
C ARG A 287 37.24 6.94 -12.67
N ILE A 288 37.39 5.86 -13.45
CA ILE A 288 38.33 4.75 -13.25
C ILE A 288 39.61 5.05 -14.03
#